data_AF-A0A068MU84-F1
#
_entry.id   AF-A0A068MU84-F1
#
_cell.length_a   1.000
_cell.length_b   1.000
_cell.length_c   1.000
_cell.angle_alpha   90.00
_cell.angle_beta   90.00
_cell.angle_gamma   90.00
#
_symmetry.space_group_name_H-M   'P 1'
#
loop_
_entity.id
_entity.type
_entity.pdbx_description
1 polymer ?
#
loop_
_entity_poly.entity_id
_entity_poly.type
_entity_poly.pdbx_seq_one_letter_code
_entity_poly.pdbx_strand_id
1 'polypeptide(L)'
;MSPKINFPFSDLIAGYVTSYDQQGGTFGLKTSAGQEFQVKLSPMAYAKVIQNFDEAYIDATATMGSWLTPGRFLFVYGVFYPDSDIFDGKQVVFAGKKIEEYVFEKQDWWIKQVYALGKFYVKAQFGEDAIDYRHYRTDLSVSGQRSAVNFRQETDTISRLVYGFATAFMMTGEDQFLEAAEKGTEYLREHMRFVDKDEDIVYWYHAIDVQGEKEQKIFASEFGDDYDAIPAYEQIYALAGPIQTYRCTGDRRILHDAEQTIKLFDKFFLDKSEYGGYFSHLDPLMLDPRSESLGANRARKNWNSVGDHAPAYLINLWLATGEEKYADMLEYTFDTIEKYFPDYDHSPFVQERF
;
A
#
# COMPACT_ATOMS: atom_id res chain seq x y z
N MET A 1 19.60 27.30 8.58
CA MET A 1 20.12 27.65 7.23
C MET A 1 19.63 26.56 6.30
N SER A 2 18.90 26.91 5.24
CA SER A 2 18.46 25.92 4.24
C SER A 2 19.70 25.30 3.59
N PRO A 3 19.73 23.98 3.33
CA PRO A 3 20.88 23.31 2.72
C PRO A 3 21.21 23.96 1.37
N LYS A 4 22.50 24.19 1.13
CA LYS A 4 22.98 24.83 -0.09
C LYS A 4 22.82 23.85 -1.25
N ILE A 5 22.02 24.22 -2.25
CA ILE A 5 21.76 23.41 -3.44
C ILE A 5 23.00 23.42 -4.32
N ASN A 6 23.55 22.25 -4.64
CA ASN A 6 24.81 22.12 -5.40
C ASN A 6 24.63 21.61 -6.84
N PHE A 7 23.43 21.16 -7.21
CA PHE A 7 23.08 20.74 -8.57
C PHE A 7 21.60 21.03 -8.85
N PRO A 8 21.19 21.21 -10.11
CA PRO A 8 19.78 21.40 -10.44
C PRO A 8 18.97 20.12 -10.21
N PHE A 9 17.81 20.25 -9.58
CA PHE A 9 16.85 19.15 -9.44
C PHE A 9 15.42 19.66 -9.52
N SER A 10 14.50 18.78 -9.91
CA SER A 10 13.06 19.10 -9.93
C SER A 10 12.39 18.55 -8.69
N ASP A 11 11.38 19.28 -8.21
CA ASP A 11 10.61 18.89 -7.03
C ASP A 11 9.17 19.43 -7.10
N LEU A 12 8.30 18.93 -6.23
CA LEU A 12 6.92 19.37 -6.03
C LEU A 12 6.76 20.02 -4.65
N ILE A 13 6.43 21.31 -4.62
CA ILE A 13 6.19 22.03 -3.37
C ILE A 13 4.69 22.21 -3.15
N ALA A 14 4.19 21.81 -1.98
CA ALA A 14 2.82 22.07 -1.54
C ALA A 14 2.79 23.22 -0.52
N GLY A 15 1.90 24.19 -0.69
CA GLY A 15 1.81 25.30 0.25
C GLY A 15 0.73 26.32 -0.06
N TYR A 16 0.73 27.39 0.72
CA TYR A 16 -0.21 28.50 0.65
C TYR A 16 0.44 29.70 -0.02
N VAL A 17 -0.24 30.31 -0.99
CA VAL A 17 0.23 31.55 -1.62
C VAL A 17 0.31 32.65 -0.56
N THR A 18 1.40 33.41 -0.51
CA THR A 18 1.57 34.53 0.44
C THR A 18 1.48 35.90 -0.24
N SER A 19 1.87 35.98 -1.51
CA SER A 19 1.83 37.20 -2.32
C SER A 19 1.91 36.83 -3.81
N TYR A 20 1.49 37.72 -4.70
CA TYR A 20 1.69 37.56 -6.14
C TYR A 20 2.01 38.90 -6.81
N ASP A 21 3.16 38.98 -7.47
CA ASP A 21 3.52 40.05 -8.39
C ASP A 21 3.16 39.62 -9.81
N GLN A 22 2.06 40.17 -10.32
CA GLN A 22 1.56 39.86 -11.66
C GLN A 22 2.47 40.36 -12.77
N GLN A 23 3.17 41.49 -12.59
CA GLN A 23 4.08 42.03 -13.61
C GLN A 23 5.35 41.20 -13.68
N GLY A 24 5.88 40.82 -12.52
CA GLY A 24 7.03 39.95 -12.40
C GLY A 24 6.70 38.47 -12.67
N GLY A 25 5.44 38.03 -12.58
CA GLY A 25 5.12 36.60 -12.67
C GLY A 25 5.75 35.78 -11.53
N THR A 26 5.93 36.40 -10.37
CA THR A 26 6.56 35.80 -9.18
C THR A 26 5.54 35.79 -8.04
N PHE A 27 5.44 34.67 -7.31
CA PHE A 27 4.58 34.59 -6.12
C PHE A 27 5.33 33.95 -4.95
N GLY A 28 4.94 34.30 -3.73
CA GLY A 28 5.42 33.65 -2.52
C GLY A 28 4.59 32.41 -2.19
N LEU A 29 5.24 31.34 -1.74
CA LEU A 29 4.61 30.08 -1.34
C LEU A 29 5.14 29.63 0.02
N LYS A 30 4.26 29.39 0.98
CA LYS A 30 4.61 28.93 2.32
C LYS A 30 4.09 27.52 2.57
N THR A 31 4.98 26.59 2.87
CA THR A 31 4.63 25.21 3.22
C THR A 31 3.97 25.12 4.60
N SER A 32 3.29 24.02 4.89
CA SER A 32 2.70 23.73 6.20
C SER A 32 3.74 23.67 7.33
N ALA A 33 5.00 23.33 7.00
CA ALA A 33 6.12 23.36 7.94
C ALA A 33 6.69 24.78 8.16
N GLY A 34 6.12 25.80 7.52
CA GLY A 34 6.49 27.19 7.67
C GLY A 34 7.62 27.68 6.76
N GLN A 35 8.23 26.80 5.96
CA GLN A 35 9.25 27.18 4.98
C GLN A 35 8.64 28.00 3.84
N GLU A 36 9.30 29.10 3.48
CA GLU A 36 8.85 30.05 2.46
C GLU A 36 9.73 29.96 1.21
N PHE A 37 9.09 30.04 0.05
CA PHE A 37 9.71 29.96 -1.27
C PHE A 37 9.26 31.14 -2.12
N GLN A 38 10.17 31.71 -2.91
CA GLN A 38 9.83 32.63 -3.99
C GLN A 38 9.79 31.83 -5.29
N VAL A 39 8.61 31.78 -5.91
CA VAL A 39 8.37 31.00 -7.12
C VAL A 39 8.22 31.93 -8.30
N LYS A 40 9.09 31.77 -9.30
CA LYS A 40 8.96 32.46 -10.59
C LYS A 40 8.28 31.52 -11.57
N LEU A 41 7.18 31.97 -12.17
CA LEU A 41 6.53 31.23 -13.24
C LEU A 41 7.37 31.35 -14.52
N SER A 42 7.72 30.21 -15.11
CA SER A 42 8.33 30.20 -16.43
C SER A 42 7.33 30.68 -17.51
N PRO A 43 7.77 31.24 -18.64
CA PRO A 43 6.87 31.65 -19.72
C PRO A 43 6.01 30.52 -20.30
N MET A 44 6.47 29.27 -20.16
CA MET A 44 5.75 28.06 -20.59
C MET A 44 5.03 27.36 -19.43
N ALA A 45 4.93 28.01 -18.27
CA ALA A 45 4.23 27.44 -17.13
C ALA A 45 2.75 27.28 -17.46
N TYR A 46 2.21 26.14 -17.08
CA TYR A 46 0.81 25.81 -17.26
C TYR A 46 0.18 25.43 -15.94
N ALA A 47 -1.14 25.46 -15.87
CA ALA A 47 -1.86 25.14 -14.66
C ALA A 47 -3.02 24.20 -14.90
N LYS A 48 -3.32 23.39 -13.87
CA LYS A 48 -4.51 22.54 -13.84
C LYS A 48 -5.18 22.58 -12.47
N VAL A 49 -6.40 22.08 -12.42
CA VAL A 49 -7.05 21.71 -11.16
C VAL A 49 -6.86 20.22 -10.94
N ILE A 50 -6.72 19.78 -9.69
CA ILE A 50 -6.79 18.36 -9.33
C ILE A 50 -8.06 17.74 -9.94
N GLN A 51 -7.90 16.58 -10.57
CA GLN A 51 -8.97 15.81 -11.22
C GLN A 51 -8.92 14.34 -10.75
N ASN A 52 -10.06 13.64 -10.79
CA ASN A 52 -10.10 12.19 -10.66
C ASN A 52 -9.62 11.49 -11.95
N PHE A 53 -9.30 10.19 -11.90
CA PHE A 53 -8.74 9.46 -13.04
C PHE A 53 -9.66 9.40 -14.28
N ASP A 54 -10.98 9.31 -14.08
CA ASP A 54 -11.97 9.28 -15.16
C ASP A 54 -12.43 10.70 -15.60
N GLU A 55 -11.86 11.75 -15.02
CA GLU A 55 -12.20 13.13 -15.37
C GLU A 55 -11.29 13.70 -16.47
N ALA A 56 -11.87 14.51 -17.34
CA ALA A 56 -11.11 15.24 -18.35
C ALA A 56 -10.13 16.22 -17.68
N TYR A 57 -9.02 16.49 -18.37
CA TYR A 57 -8.06 17.50 -17.93
C TYR A 57 -8.72 18.87 -17.73
N ILE A 58 -8.60 19.42 -16.52
CA ILE A 58 -9.16 20.73 -16.17
C ILE A 58 -8.06 21.78 -16.30
N ASP A 59 -7.95 22.40 -17.48
CA ASP A 59 -7.00 23.48 -17.70
C ASP A 59 -7.33 24.71 -16.86
N ALA A 60 -6.32 25.26 -16.20
CA ALA A 60 -6.38 26.51 -15.44
C ALA A 60 -5.33 27.52 -15.93
N THR A 61 -4.64 27.26 -17.05
CA THR A 61 -3.49 28.04 -17.50
C THR A 61 -3.84 29.50 -17.74
N ALA A 62 -4.95 29.77 -18.45
CA ALA A 62 -5.39 31.14 -18.74
C ALA A 62 -5.87 31.93 -17.50
N THR A 63 -6.23 31.23 -16.41
CA THR A 63 -6.73 31.85 -15.16
C THR A 63 -5.72 31.79 -14.02
N MET A 64 -4.56 31.15 -14.23
CA MET A 64 -3.53 30.93 -13.22
C MET A 64 -3.17 32.21 -12.46
N GLY A 65 -2.90 33.31 -13.17
CA GLY A 65 -2.52 34.58 -12.55
C GLY A 65 -3.61 35.15 -11.62
N SER A 66 -4.89 35.13 -12.03
CA SER A 66 -5.97 35.64 -11.16
C SER A 66 -6.27 34.72 -9.98
N TRP A 67 -5.78 33.49 -10.03
CA TRP A 67 -6.00 32.46 -9.01
C TRP A 67 -4.91 32.41 -7.93
N LEU A 68 -3.72 32.96 -8.21
CA LEU A 68 -2.63 33.16 -7.26
C LEU A 68 -2.97 34.25 -6.24
N THR A 69 -3.85 33.89 -5.32
CA THR A 69 -4.40 34.77 -4.28
C THR A 69 -3.87 34.36 -2.92
N PRO A 70 -3.44 35.31 -2.05
CA PRO A 70 -2.93 34.97 -0.74
C PRO A 70 -3.89 34.10 0.06
N GLY A 71 -3.36 33.07 0.72
CA GLY A 71 -4.11 32.05 1.47
C GLY A 71 -4.51 30.82 0.65
N ARG A 72 -4.35 30.82 -0.68
CA ARG A 72 -4.74 29.66 -1.50
C ARG A 72 -3.72 28.52 -1.42
N PHE A 73 -4.20 27.32 -1.10
CA PHE A 73 -3.40 26.11 -1.18
C PHE A 73 -3.24 25.61 -2.62
N LEU A 74 -2.02 25.24 -2.99
CA LEU A 74 -1.68 24.70 -4.30
C LEU A 74 -0.41 23.86 -4.25
N PHE A 75 -0.13 23.15 -5.34
CA PHE A 75 1.14 22.48 -5.58
C PHE A 75 1.85 23.12 -6.76
N VAL A 76 3.17 23.28 -6.67
CA VAL A 76 4.00 23.71 -7.81
C VAL A 76 5.11 22.73 -8.05
N TYR A 77 5.13 22.18 -9.26
CA TYR A 77 6.27 21.43 -9.77
C TYR A 77 7.21 22.39 -10.49
N GLY A 78 8.49 22.30 -10.21
CA GLY A 78 9.49 23.22 -10.71
C GLY A 78 10.91 22.74 -10.51
N VAL A 79 11.87 23.60 -10.82
CA VAL A 79 13.30 23.31 -10.77
C VAL A 79 13.98 24.23 -9.77
N PHE A 80 14.80 23.64 -8.91
CA PHE A 80 15.78 24.37 -8.10
C PHE A 80 17.09 24.49 -8.89
N TYR A 81 17.68 25.69 -8.88
CA TYR A 81 19.00 25.93 -9.47
C TYR A 81 20.01 26.31 -8.39
N PRO A 82 21.29 25.87 -8.49
CA PRO A 82 22.31 26.20 -7.49
C PRO A 82 22.58 27.70 -7.32
N ASP A 83 22.39 28.45 -8.40
CA ASP A 83 22.76 29.88 -8.48
C ASP A 83 21.57 30.82 -8.22
N SER A 84 20.44 30.29 -7.73
CA SER A 84 19.24 31.10 -7.47
C SER A 84 18.46 30.58 -6.27
N ASP A 85 18.03 31.51 -5.42
CA ASP A 85 17.06 31.23 -4.35
C ASP A 85 15.60 31.20 -4.88
N ILE A 86 15.41 31.42 -6.19
CA ILE A 86 14.11 31.40 -6.85
C ILE A 86 13.82 29.98 -7.34
N PHE A 87 12.65 29.47 -7.00
CA PHE A 87 12.13 28.23 -7.54
C PHE A 87 11.49 28.49 -8.92
N ASP A 88 12.00 27.82 -9.96
CA ASP A 88 11.52 27.97 -11.34
C ASP A 88 10.28 27.07 -11.57
N GLY A 89 9.11 27.66 -11.35
CA GLY A 89 7.81 26.98 -11.44
C GLY A 89 7.43 26.64 -12.89
N LYS A 90 7.23 25.35 -13.15
CA LYS A 90 6.84 24.80 -14.47
C LYS A 90 5.38 24.42 -14.56
N GLN A 91 4.79 23.93 -13.46
CA GLN A 91 3.39 23.54 -13.42
C GLN A 91 2.77 23.93 -12.08
N VAL A 92 1.58 24.53 -12.12
CA VAL A 92 0.77 24.79 -10.94
C VAL A 92 -0.44 23.85 -10.92
N VAL A 93 -0.69 23.19 -9.78
CA VAL A 93 -1.86 22.35 -9.57
C VAL A 93 -2.68 22.95 -8.44
N PHE A 94 -3.86 23.48 -8.78
CA PHE A 94 -4.79 24.03 -7.81
C PHE A 94 -5.63 22.93 -7.16
N ALA A 95 -5.82 23.02 -5.84
CA ALA A 95 -6.66 22.06 -5.10
C ALA A 95 -8.15 22.19 -5.40
N GLY A 96 -8.60 23.32 -5.98
CA GLY A 96 -9.98 23.57 -6.39
C GLY A 96 -10.10 24.86 -7.17
N LYS A 97 -11.31 25.27 -7.55
CA LYS A 97 -11.54 26.47 -8.36
C LYS A 97 -11.59 27.75 -7.51
N LYS A 98 -11.90 27.62 -6.22
CA LYS A 98 -11.93 28.71 -5.23
C LYS A 98 -10.82 28.54 -4.20
N ILE A 99 -10.59 29.58 -3.40
CA ILE A 99 -9.51 29.61 -2.40
C ILE A 99 -9.67 28.55 -1.30
N GLU A 100 -10.89 28.38 -0.77
CA GLU A 100 -11.23 27.40 0.27
C GLU A 100 -11.72 26.06 -0.30
N GLU A 101 -11.60 25.84 -1.62
CA GLU A 101 -12.10 24.60 -2.24
C GLU A 101 -10.97 23.59 -2.38
N TYR A 102 -11.17 22.44 -1.76
CA TYR A 102 -10.36 21.23 -1.96
C TYR A 102 -11.24 20.18 -2.63
N VAL A 103 -11.01 19.90 -3.91
CA VAL A 103 -11.86 18.95 -4.66
C VAL A 103 -11.89 17.57 -4.02
N PHE A 104 -10.79 17.18 -3.37
CA PHE A 104 -10.64 15.90 -2.68
C PHE A 104 -11.36 15.81 -1.33
N GLU A 105 -11.90 16.92 -0.82
CA GLU A 105 -12.78 16.92 0.36
C GLU A 105 -14.27 16.76 -0.01
N LYS A 106 -14.59 16.77 -1.31
CA LYS A 106 -15.95 16.46 -1.76
C LYS A 106 -16.28 15.03 -1.38
N GLN A 107 -17.47 14.82 -0.82
CA GLN A 107 -17.93 13.54 -0.28
C GLN A 107 -17.70 12.36 -1.25
N ASP A 108 -17.99 12.56 -2.53
CA ASP A 108 -17.94 11.51 -3.56
C ASP A 108 -16.60 11.42 -4.28
N TRP A 109 -15.62 12.27 -3.94
CA TRP A 109 -14.34 12.33 -4.64
C TRP A 109 -13.59 11.01 -4.60
N TRP A 110 -13.39 10.47 -3.39
CA TRP A 110 -12.67 9.22 -3.18
C TRP A 110 -13.46 8.00 -3.68
N ILE A 111 -14.79 8.05 -3.62
CA ILE A 111 -15.65 7.01 -4.19
C ILE A 111 -15.43 6.91 -5.71
N LYS A 112 -15.45 8.05 -6.42
CA LYS A 112 -15.18 8.11 -7.87
C LYS A 112 -13.76 7.68 -8.21
N GLN A 113 -12.78 8.07 -7.41
CA GLN A 113 -11.39 7.68 -7.61
C GLN A 113 -11.18 6.17 -7.48
N VAL A 114 -11.74 5.56 -6.43
CA VAL A 114 -11.67 4.12 -6.18
C VAL A 114 -12.43 3.35 -7.26
N TYR A 115 -13.59 3.84 -7.69
CA TYR A 115 -14.33 3.24 -8.81
C TYR A 115 -13.50 3.21 -10.10
N ALA A 116 -12.86 4.32 -10.47
CA ALA A 116 -12.00 4.40 -11.65
C ALA A 116 -10.80 3.43 -11.57
N LEU A 117 -10.13 3.37 -10.41
CA LEU A 117 -9.04 2.42 -10.16
C LEU A 117 -9.50 0.97 -10.23
N GLY A 118 -10.60 0.62 -9.57
CA GLY A 118 -11.17 -0.72 -9.57
C GLY A 118 -11.47 -1.19 -10.99
N LYS A 119 -12.11 -0.34 -11.80
CA LYS A 119 -12.38 -0.63 -13.22
C LYS A 119 -11.11 -0.83 -14.03
N PHE A 120 -10.09 0.00 -13.81
CA PHE A 120 -8.81 -0.15 -14.47
C PHE A 120 -8.21 -1.54 -14.18
N TYR A 121 -8.16 -1.96 -12.91
CA TYR A 121 -7.58 -3.25 -12.54
C TYR A 121 -8.41 -4.43 -13.02
N VAL A 122 -9.75 -4.38 -12.95
CA VAL A 122 -10.60 -5.43 -13.53
C VAL A 122 -10.30 -5.58 -15.03
N LYS A 123 -10.29 -4.46 -15.76
CA LYS A 123 -10.01 -4.46 -17.20
C LYS A 123 -8.59 -4.95 -17.52
N ALA A 124 -7.59 -4.48 -16.77
CA ALA A 124 -6.19 -4.83 -17.00
C ALA A 124 -5.92 -6.32 -16.73
N GLN A 125 -6.52 -6.86 -15.66
CA GLN A 125 -6.29 -8.25 -15.26
C GLN A 125 -7.16 -9.25 -16.01
N PHE A 126 -8.41 -8.90 -16.34
CA PHE A 126 -9.40 -9.86 -16.84
C PHE A 126 -10.01 -9.50 -18.20
N GLY A 127 -9.86 -8.26 -18.66
CA GLY A 127 -10.41 -7.82 -19.95
C GLY A 127 -11.93 -7.61 -19.88
N GLU A 128 -12.64 -8.03 -20.93
CA GLU A 128 -14.11 -7.99 -21.03
C GLU A 128 -14.75 -9.36 -20.73
N ASP A 129 -13.93 -10.39 -20.55
CA ASP A 129 -14.37 -11.75 -20.24
C ASP A 129 -14.77 -11.88 -18.76
N ALA A 130 -15.32 -13.05 -18.41
CA ALA A 130 -15.57 -13.38 -17.01
C ALA A 130 -14.25 -13.34 -16.21
N ILE A 131 -14.34 -12.83 -14.98
CA ILE A 131 -13.18 -12.77 -14.09
C ILE A 131 -12.64 -14.18 -13.87
N ASP A 132 -11.38 -14.39 -14.18
CA ASP A 132 -10.62 -15.62 -13.97
C ASP A 132 -9.19 -15.28 -13.55
N TYR A 133 -8.82 -15.66 -12.32
CA TYR A 133 -7.51 -15.38 -11.75
C TYR A 133 -6.38 -16.23 -12.36
N ARG A 134 -6.68 -17.24 -13.19
CA ARG A 134 -5.66 -17.87 -14.07
C ARG A 134 -5.06 -16.85 -15.05
N HIS A 135 -5.81 -15.80 -15.38
CA HIS A 135 -5.36 -14.72 -16.26
C HIS A 135 -4.71 -13.54 -15.52
N TYR A 136 -4.69 -13.56 -14.19
CA TYR A 136 -4.03 -12.53 -13.38
C TYR A 136 -2.52 -12.49 -13.65
N ARG A 137 -1.94 -11.29 -13.60
CA ARG A 137 -0.48 -11.07 -13.59
C ARG A 137 -0.09 -10.18 -12.42
N THR A 138 0.97 -10.57 -11.71
CA THR A 138 1.63 -9.69 -10.74
C THR A 138 2.14 -8.43 -11.45
N ASP A 139 2.83 -8.61 -12.58
CA ASP A 139 3.37 -7.49 -13.35
C ASP A 139 2.41 -7.00 -14.43
N LEU A 140 2.13 -5.70 -14.40
CA LEU A 140 1.43 -4.96 -15.43
C LEU A 140 2.31 -3.85 -15.98
N SER A 141 2.26 -3.60 -17.29
CA SER A 141 2.85 -2.38 -17.86
C SER A 141 2.06 -1.14 -17.40
N VAL A 142 2.63 0.06 -17.62
CA VAL A 142 1.93 1.33 -17.34
C VAL A 142 0.59 1.44 -18.07
N SER A 143 0.44 0.78 -19.22
CA SER A 143 -0.83 0.74 -19.98
C SER A 143 -1.76 -0.41 -19.56
N GLY A 144 -1.40 -1.18 -18.53
CA GLY A 144 -2.15 -2.35 -18.07
C GLY A 144 -1.96 -3.59 -18.93
N GLN A 145 -0.90 -3.65 -19.76
CA GLN A 145 -0.63 -4.83 -20.57
C GLN A 145 0.00 -5.94 -19.72
N ARG A 146 -0.49 -7.16 -19.94
CA ARG A 146 -0.07 -8.40 -19.28
C ARG A 146 1.00 -9.11 -20.10
N SER A 147 1.93 -9.80 -19.43
CA SER A 147 2.76 -10.81 -20.11
C SER A 147 1.89 -11.96 -20.63
N ALA A 148 2.14 -12.42 -21.85
CA ALA A 148 1.38 -13.48 -22.51
C ALA A 148 1.94 -14.89 -22.26
N VAL A 149 3.19 -15.01 -21.80
CA VAL A 149 3.87 -16.29 -21.59
C VAL A 149 4.56 -16.30 -20.24
N ASN A 150 4.62 -17.47 -19.60
CA ASN A 150 5.34 -17.79 -18.36
C ASN A 150 5.40 -16.66 -17.35
N PHE A 151 4.55 -16.72 -16.34
CA PHE A 151 4.42 -15.65 -15.36
C PHE A 151 4.37 -16.23 -13.96
N ARG A 152 4.91 -15.45 -13.03
CA ARG A 152 4.73 -15.68 -11.61
C ARG A 152 3.46 -14.99 -11.15
N GLN A 153 2.79 -15.62 -10.20
CA GLN A 153 1.70 -15.02 -9.44
C GLN A 153 2.04 -15.11 -7.96
N GLU A 154 2.08 -13.97 -7.30
CA GLU A 154 2.49 -13.85 -5.90
C GLU A 154 1.27 -13.71 -5.00
N THR A 155 1.28 -14.44 -3.90
CA THR A 155 0.15 -14.57 -2.99
C THR A 155 -0.22 -13.23 -2.35
N ASP A 156 0.76 -12.50 -1.83
CA ASP A 156 0.56 -11.22 -1.16
C ASP A 156 0.05 -10.15 -2.14
N THR A 157 0.56 -10.13 -3.37
CA THR A 157 0.10 -9.20 -4.42
C THR A 157 -1.33 -9.51 -4.85
N ILE A 158 -1.71 -10.79 -5.04
CA ILE A 158 -3.10 -11.18 -5.30
C ILE A 158 -4.00 -10.76 -4.13
N SER A 159 -3.59 -11.06 -2.90
CA SER A 159 -4.35 -10.72 -1.69
C SER A 159 -4.57 -9.21 -1.56
N ARG A 160 -3.57 -8.39 -1.86
CA ARG A 160 -3.71 -6.92 -1.90
C ARG A 160 -4.67 -6.43 -2.98
N LEU A 161 -4.64 -7.06 -4.16
CA LEU A 161 -5.61 -6.75 -5.21
C LEU A 161 -7.04 -7.11 -4.76
N VAL A 162 -7.22 -8.27 -4.14
CA VAL A 162 -8.50 -8.70 -3.54
C VAL A 162 -8.97 -7.71 -2.48
N TYR A 163 -8.08 -7.23 -1.60
CA TYR A 163 -8.40 -6.19 -0.62
C TYR A 163 -8.92 -4.91 -1.30
N GLY A 164 -8.25 -4.50 -2.38
CA GLY A 164 -8.66 -3.36 -3.19
C GLY A 164 -10.06 -3.53 -3.77
N PHE A 165 -10.38 -4.69 -4.35
CA PHE A 165 -11.70 -4.97 -4.89
C PHE A 165 -12.79 -5.06 -3.82
N ALA A 166 -12.55 -5.76 -2.71
CA ALA A 166 -13.52 -5.83 -1.61
C ALA A 166 -13.81 -4.44 -1.03
N THR A 167 -12.77 -3.62 -0.84
CA THR A 167 -12.92 -2.23 -0.38
C THR A 167 -13.65 -1.36 -1.41
N ALA A 168 -13.36 -1.54 -2.71
CA ALA A 168 -14.07 -0.85 -3.77
C ALA A 168 -15.56 -1.19 -3.75
N PHE A 169 -15.93 -2.46 -3.57
CA PHE A 169 -17.32 -2.86 -3.39
C PHE A 169 -17.95 -2.16 -2.17
N MET A 170 -17.30 -2.17 -1.00
CA MET A 170 -17.83 -1.51 0.20
C MET A 170 -18.06 0.00 0.01
N MET A 171 -17.22 0.67 -0.78
CA MET A 171 -17.32 2.12 -1.04
C MET A 171 -18.32 2.49 -2.15
N THR A 172 -18.48 1.62 -3.15
CA THR A 172 -19.22 1.94 -4.38
C THR A 172 -20.54 1.18 -4.53
N GLY A 173 -20.65 0.00 -3.92
CA GLY A 173 -21.77 -0.93 -4.09
C GLY A 173 -21.75 -1.72 -5.41
N GLU A 174 -20.63 -1.71 -6.15
CA GLU A 174 -20.55 -2.30 -7.48
C GLU A 174 -20.20 -3.81 -7.43
N ASP A 175 -21.16 -4.66 -7.81
CA ASP A 175 -21.08 -6.13 -7.72
C ASP A 175 -19.88 -6.72 -8.47
N GLN A 176 -19.43 -6.09 -9.55
CA GLN A 176 -18.25 -6.55 -10.29
C GLN A 176 -16.99 -6.59 -9.41
N PHE A 177 -16.87 -5.66 -8.46
CA PHE A 177 -15.74 -5.66 -7.52
C PHE A 177 -15.92 -6.73 -6.44
N LEU A 178 -17.15 -7.02 -6.02
CA LEU A 178 -17.41 -8.14 -5.12
C LEU A 178 -17.06 -9.47 -5.79
N GLU A 179 -17.51 -9.69 -7.03
CA GLU A 179 -17.19 -10.88 -7.81
C GLU A 179 -15.67 -11.06 -7.96
N ALA A 180 -14.94 -9.96 -8.22
CA ALA A 180 -13.48 -9.99 -8.30
C ALA A 180 -12.84 -10.41 -6.98
N ALA A 181 -13.30 -9.87 -5.86
CA ALA A 181 -12.79 -10.21 -4.54
C ALA A 181 -13.07 -11.66 -4.14
N GLU A 182 -14.29 -12.15 -4.38
CA GLU A 182 -14.70 -13.53 -4.09
C GLU A 182 -13.89 -14.54 -4.91
N LYS A 183 -13.77 -14.31 -6.22
CA LYS A 183 -13.00 -15.19 -7.11
C LYS A 183 -11.52 -15.18 -6.81
N GLY A 184 -10.95 -14.02 -6.47
CA GLY A 184 -9.55 -13.92 -6.06
C GLY A 184 -9.30 -14.63 -4.72
N THR A 185 -10.24 -14.52 -3.78
CA THR A 185 -10.16 -15.25 -2.50
C THR A 185 -10.24 -16.76 -2.71
N GLU A 186 -11.17 -17.25 -3.54
CA GLU A 186 -11.24 -18.69 -3.85
C GLU A 186 -9.97 -19.15 -4.57
N TYR A 187 -9.44 -18.35 -5.50
CA TYR A 187 -8.19 -18.66 -6.18
C TYR A 187 -7.01 -18.79 -5.19
N LEU A 188 -6.87 -17.87 -4.24
CA LEU A 188 -5.88 -17.98 -3.16
C LEU A 188 -6.08 -19.28 -2.36
N ARG A 189 -7.32 -19.60 -1.99
CA ARG A 189 -7.65 -20.80 -1.18
C ARG A 189 -7.42 -22.12 -1.92
N GLU A 190 -7.61 -22.15 -3.23
CA GLU A 190 -7.42 -23.32 -4.09
C GLU A 190 -5.95 -23.52 -4.47
N HIS A 191 -5.23 -22.43 -4.75
CA HIS A 191 -3.90 -22.50 -5.36
C HIS A 191 -2.77 -22.12 -4.40
N MET A 192 -2.96 -21.19 -3.49
CA MET A 192 -1.87 -20.67 -2.65
C MET A 192 -1.87 -21.22 -1.23
N ARG A 193 -3.04 -21.66 -0.74
CA ARG A 193 -3.19 -22.17 0.62
C ARG A 193 -2.67 -23.60 0.75
N PHE A 194 -1.91 -23.85 1.82
CA PHE A 194 -1.59 -25.17 2.31
C PHE A 194 -2.24 -25.41 3.67
N VAL A 195 -2.88 -26.56 3.83
CA VAL A 195 -3.53 -26.96 5.09
C VAL A 195 -2.73 -28.11 5.69
N ASP A 196 -2.07 -27.85 6.81
CA ASP A 196 -1.46 -28.90 7.61
C ASP A 196 -2.48 -29.40 8.63
N LYS A 197 -3.00 -30.61 8.40
CA LYS A 197 -4.02 -31.21 9.27
C LYS A 197 -3.43 -31.78 10.55
N ASP A 198 -2.16 -32.16 10.55
CA ASP A 198 -1.51 -32.76 11.70
C ASP A 198 -1.15 -31.66 12.71
N GLU A 199 -0.70 -30.52 12.21
CA GLU A 199 -0.35 -29.35 13.03
C GLU A 199 -1.54 -28.40 13.30
N ASP A 200 -2.66 -28.60 12.60
CA ASP A 200 -3.89 -27.76 12.63
C ASP A 200 -3.60 -26.27 12.32
N ILE A 201 -2.85 -26.05 11.24
CA ILE A 201 -2.45 -24.72 10.78
C ILE A 201 -2.68 -24.55 9.27
N VAL A 202 -2.71 -23.28 8.86
CA VAL A 202 -2.68 -22.88 7.45
C VAL A 202 -1.51 -21.96 7.23
N TYR A 203 -0.70 -22.26 6.21
CA TYR A 203 0.27 -21.34 5.65
C TYR A 203 0.00 -21.17 4.16
N TRP A 204 0.59 -20.12 3.59
CA TRP A 204 0.39 -19.72 2.22
C TRP A 204 1.73 -19.81 1.48
N TYR A 205 1.74 -20.45 0.31
CA TYR A 205 2.89 -20.44 -0.59
C TYR A 205 3.21 -18.99 -0.96
N HIS A 206 4.50 -18.66 -1.08
CA HIS A 206 4.95 -17.35 -1.55
C HIS A 206 4.33 -17.03 -2.93
N ALA A 207 4.44 -17.97 -3.87
CA ALA A 207 3.97 -17.78 -5.24
C ALA A 207 3.65 -19.09 -5.97
N ILE A 208 3.10 -18.96 -7.18
CA ILE A 208 3.15 -19.99 -8.21
C ILE A 208 3.79 -19.49 -9.49
N ASP A 209 4.57 -20.36 -10.13
CA ASP A 209 4.98 -20.19 -11.52
C ASP A 209 4.02 -20.93 -12.44
N VAL A 210 3.41 -20.22 -13.38
CA VAL A 210 2.43 -20.75 -14.32
C VAL A 210 3.03 -20.89 -15.71
N GLN A 211 3.00 -22.11 -16.25
CA GLN A 211 3.47 -22.44 -17.60
C GLN A 211 2.41 -23.26 -18.35
N GLY A 212 1.56 -22.57 -19.11
CA GLY A 212 0.36 -23.18 -19.69
C GLY A 212 -0.57 -23.67 -18.57
N GLU A 213 -0.92 -24.96 -18.59
CA GLU A 213 -1.78 -25.60 -17.57
C GLU A 213 -1.01 -26.09 -16.33
N LYS A 214 0.31 -25.91 -16.28
CA LYS A 214 1.13 -26.38 -15.15
C LYS A 214 1.39 -25.25 -14.17
N GLU A 215 1.28 -25.59 -12.88
CA GLU A 215 1.63 -24.73 -11.76
C GLU A 215 2.74 -25.38 -10.94
N GLN A 216 3.78 -24.60 -10.64
CA GLN A 216 4.80 -24.96 -9.67
C GLN A 216 4.62 -24.08 -8.43
N LYS A 217 4.39 -24.71 -7.26
CA LYS A 217 4.29 -24.01 -5.98
C LYS A 217 5.68 -23.60 -5.51
N ILE A 218 5.83 -22.34 -5.08
CA ILE A 218 7.06 -21.80 -4.51
C ILE A 218 6.77 -21.53 -3.05
N PHE A 219 7.44 -22.28 -2.19
CA PHE A 219 7.14 -22.25 -0.76
C PHE A 219 7.91 -21.18 -0.02
N ALA A 220 9.23 -21.16 -0.16
CA ALA A 220 10.05 -20.12 0.43
C ALA A 220 9.97 -18.83 -0.39
N SER A 221 10.17 -17.70 0.28
CA SER A 221 10.24 -16.41 -0.41
C SER A 221 11.46 -16.38 -1.33
N GLU A 222 11.29 -15.75 -2.49
CA GLU A 222 12.38 -15.43 -3.41
C GLU A 222 12.62 -13.92 -3.48
N PHE A 223 12.08 -13.15 -2.52
CA PHE A 223 12.27 -11.71 -2.45
C PHE A 223 13.49 -11.32 -1.60
N GLY A 224 14.37 -10.52 -2.19
CA GLY A 224 15.37 -9.70 -1.49
C GLY A 224 15.96 -10.32 -0.23
N ASP A 225 15.67 -9.70 0.91
CA ASP A 225 16.22 -10.04 2.22
C ASP A 225 15.56 -11.28 2.84
N ASP A 226 14.47 -11.79 2.27
CA ASP A 226 13.60 -12.86 2.79
C ASP A 226 13.90 -14.25 2.16
N TYR A 227 14.90 -14.29 1.27
CA TYR A 227 15.22 -15.43 0.41
C TYR A 227 15.41 -16.76 1.18
N ASP A 228 14.81 -17.84 0.65
CA ASP A 228 14.85 -19.21 1.21
C ASP A 228 14.25 -19.36 2.64
N ALA A 229 13.38 -18.43 3.06
CA ALA A 229 12.65 -18.49 4.33
C ALA A 229 11.13 -18.41 4.17
N ILE A 230 10.37 -18.59 5.27
CA ILE A 230 8.94 -18.25 5.36
C ILE A 230 8.82 -16.94 6.17
N PRO A 231 8.58 -15.79 5.52
CA PRO A 231 8.45 -14.52 6.21
C PRO A 231 7.06 -14.38 6.85
N ALA A 232 7.01 -13.87 8.09
CA ALA A 232 5.75 -13.56 8.77
C ALA A 232 4.91 -12.58 7.95
N TYR A 233 5.56 -11.57 7.36
CA TYR A 233 4.96 -10.55 6.52
C TYR A 233 4.12 -11.15 5.37
N GLU A 234 4.64 -12.12 4.64
CA GLU A 234 3.92 -12.71 3.50
C GLU A 234 2.65 -13.44 3.98
N GLN A 235 2.75 -14.15 5.11
CA GLN A 235 1.61 -14.84 5.72
C GLN A 235 0.56 -13.85 6.24
N ILE A 236 0.98 -12.71 6.80
CA ILE A 236 0.11 -11.62 7.25
C ILE A 236 -0.65 -11.03 6.07
N TYR A 237 0.05 -10.68 4.98
CA TYR A 237 -0.58 -10.08 3.81
C TYR A 237 -1.38 -11.09 2.99
N ALA A 238 -1.12 -12.40 3.08
CA ALA A 238 -1.99 -13.42 2.52
C ALA A 238 -3.41 -13.38 3.11
N LEU A 239 -3.60 -12.87 4.33
CA LEU A 239 -4.90 -12.70 4.97
C LEU A 239 -5.62 -11.39 4.61
N ALA A 240 -4.92 -10.38 4.07
CA ALA A 240 -5.48 -9.04 3.86
C ALA A 240 -6.73 -9.03 2.98
N GLY A 241 -6.61 -9.57 1.76
CA GLY A 241 -7.72 -9.70 0.82
C GLY A 241 -8.84 -10.62 1.31
N PRO A 242 -8.53 -11.86 1.73
CA PRO A 242 -9.54 -12.77 2.25
C PRO A 242 -10.36 -12.16 3.39
N ILE A 243 -9.72 -11.57 4.42
CA ILE A 243 -10.47 -10.98 5.54
C ILE A 243 -11.35 -9.79 5.11
N GLN A 244 -10.88 -8.96 4.18
CA GLN A 244 -11.72 -7.88 3.64
C GLN A 244 -12.90 -8.43 2.84
N THR A 245 -12.71 -9.55 2.13
CA THR A 245 -13.79 -10.27 1.45
C THR A 245 -14.77 -10.87 2.46
N TYR A 246 -14.29 -11.44 3.57
CA TYR A 246 -15.13 -11.92 4.66
C TYR A 246 -16.01 -10.82 5.26
N ARG A 247 -15.51 -9.59 5.38
CA ARG A 247 -16.34 -8.43 5.80
C ARG A 247 -17.51 -8.15 4.86
N CYS A 248 -17.36 -8.47 3.58
CA CYS A 248 -18.40 -8.29 2.58
C CYS A 248 -19.39 -9.46 2.55
N THR A 249 -18.92 -10.69 2.75
CA THR A 249 -19.69 -11.91 2.45
C THR A 249 -20.10 -12.75 3.67
N GLY A 250 -19.34 -12.68 4.76
CA GLY A 250 -19.50 -13.56 5.92
C GLY A 250 -19.10 -15.03 5.67
N ASP A 251 -18.33 -15.33 4.61
CA ASP A 251 -17.92 -16.69 4.29
C ASP A 251 -17.04 -17.30 5.39
N ARG A 252 -17.61 -18.25 6.15
CA ARG A 252 -16.95 -18.92 7.28
C ARG A 252 -15.72 -19.72 6.89
N ARG A 253 -15.55 -20.08 5.62
CA ARG A 253 -14.34 -20.77 5.14
C ARG A 253 -13.12 -19.85 5.21
N ILE A 254 -13.32 -18.56 4.94
CA ILE A 254 -12.27 -17.54 5.07
C ILE A 254 -11.90 -17.35 6.55
N LEU A 255 -12.90 -17.23 7.42
CA LEU A 255 -12.67 -17.10 8.86
C LEU A 255 -11.85 -18.30 9.38
N HIS A 256 -12.20 -19.52 8.97
CA HIS A 256 -11.47 -20.72 9.35
C HIS A 256 -10.01 -20.68 8.90
N ASP A 257 -9.74 -20.28 7.66
CA ASP A 257 -8.38 -20.15 7.13
C ASP A 257 -7.57 -19.13 7.94
N ALA A 258 -8.17 -17.99 8.28
CA ALA A 258 -7.52 -16.98 9.12
C ALA A 258 -7.24 -17.47 10.55
N GLU A 259 -8.18 -18.18 11.18
CA GLU A 259 -7.95 -18.77 12.50
C GLU A 259 -6.80 -19.79 12.48
N GLN A 260 -6.70 -20.60 11.43
CA GLN A 260 -5.60 -21.56 11.29
C GLN A 260 -4.26 -20.89 10.95
N THR A 261 -4.25 -19.78 10.21
CA THR A 261 -3.02 -18.98 10.00
C THR A 261 -2.61 -18.24 11.28
N ILE A 262 -3.55 -17.79 12.12
CA ILE A 262 -3.21 -17.22 13.44
C ILE A 262 -2.55 -18.27 14.33
N LYS A 263 -3.02 -19.52 14.30
CA LYS A 263 -2.34 -20.63 15.00
C LYS A 263 -0.91 -20.85 14.52
N LEU A 264 -0.63 -20.70 13.22
CA LEU A 264 0.75 -20.73 12.69
C LEU A 264 1.60 -19.63 13.36
N PHE A 265 1.09 -18.40 13.46
CA PHE A 265 1.79 -17.30 14.13
C PHE A 265 2.08 -17.62 15.60
N ASP A 266 1.06 -18.02 16.37
CA ASP A 266 1.21 -18.26 17.82
C ASP A 266 2.08 -19.48 18.15
N LYS A 267 2.13 -20.44 17.25
CA LYS A 267 2.89 -21.68 17.45
C LYS A 267 4.35 -21.54 17.07
N PHE A 268 4.63 -20.91 15.93
CA PHE A 268 5.97 -20.93 15.33
C PHE A 268 6.65 -19.55 15.31
N PHE A 269 5.90 -18.46 15.13
CA PHE A 269 6.47 -17.11 15.06
C PHE A 269 6.50 -16.38 16.41
N LEU A 270 5.56 -16.63 17.31
CA LEU A 270 5.47 -15.92 18.58
C LEU A 270 6.68 -16.22 19.48
N ASP A 271 7.39 -15.17 19.89
CA ASP A 271 8.45 -15.31 20.88
C ASP A 271 7.87 -15.30 22.30
N LYS A 272 7.87 -16.47 22.93
CA LYS A 272 7.38 -16.68 24.29
C LYS A 272 8.40 -16.31 25.38
N SER A 273 9.53 -15.71 25.00
CA SER A 273 10.50 -15.15 25.94
C SER A 273 10.03 -13.81 26.52
N GLU A 274 10.83 -13.24 27.44
CA GLU A 274 10.57 -11.91 28.01
C GLU A 274 10.59 -10.77 26.98
N TYR A 275 11.15 -11.00 25.79
CA TYR A 275 11.23 -10.02 24.72
C TYR A 275 9.93 -9.88 23.91
N GLY A 276 9.03 -10.87 23.97
CA GLY A 276 7.74 -10.83 23.26
C GLY A 276 7.84 -10.61 21.74
N GLY A 277 6.74 -10.21 21.11
CA GLY A 277 6.63 -10.03 19.66
C GLY A 277 6.69 -11.33 18.85
N TYR A 278 6.75 -11.17 17.53
CA TYR A 278 6.80 -12.27 16.57
C TYR A 278 8.12 -12.22 15.80
N PHE A 279 8.78 -13.37 15.63
CA PHE A 279 9.93 -13.53 14.77
C PHE A 279 9.57 -13.18 13.32
N SER A 280 10.53 -12.66 12.55
CA SER A 280 10.26 -12.25 11.18
C SER A 280 10.25 -13.42 10.19
N HIS A 281 10.94 -14.51 10.50
CA HIS A 281 11.15 -15.62 9.57
C HIS A 281 11.12 -16.98 10.26
N LEU A 282 10.68 -18.00 9.52
CA LEU A 282 10.88 -19.40 9.85
C LEU A 282 11.72 -20.10 8.79
N ASP A 283 12.52 -21.07 9.21
CA ASP A 283 13.13 -22.02 8.29
C ASP A 283 12.03 -22.91 7.67
N PRO A 284 11.99 -23.09 6.33
CA PRO A 284 10.92 -23.82 5.68
C PRO A 284 10.86 -25.33 6.00
N LEU A 285 11.93 -25.93 6.53
CA LEU A 285 11.98 -27.35 6.84
C LEU A 285 11.62 -27.63 8.30
N MET A 286 12.20 -26.88 9.22
CA MET A 286 12.09 -27.09 10.67
C MET A 286 11.01 -26.20 11.31
N LEU A 287 10.52 -25.20 10.58
CA LEU A 287 9.61 -24.16 11.08
C LEU A 287 10.13 -23.50 12.36
N ASP A 288 11.45 -23.33 12.45
CA ASP A 288 12.12 -22.74 13.62
C ASP A 288 12.74 -21.38 13.24
N PRO A 289 12.37 -20.29 13.94
CA PRO A 289 12.95 -18.97 13.71
C PRO A 289 14.43 -18.86 14.13
N ARG A 290 14.98 -19.88 14.80
CA ARG A 290 16.35 -19.90 15.32
C ARG A 290 17.29 -20.78 14.49
N SER A 291 16.81 -21.37 13.41
CA SER A 291 17.61 -22.18 12.50
C SER A 291 18.80 -21.41 11.91
N GLU A 292 19.94 -22.08 11.75
CA GLU A 292 21.16 -21.47 11.18
C GLU A 292 21.01 -21.09 9.70
N SER A 293 20.14 -21.80 8.97
CA SER A 293 19.80 -21.54 7.56
C SER A 293 19.29 -20.12 7.32
N LEU A 294 18.66 -19.50 8.32
CA LEU A 294 18.09 -18.14 8.23
C LEU A 294 19.15 -17.03 8.19
N GLY A 295 20.43 -17.34 8.43
CA GLY A 295 21.52 -16.37 8.30
C GLY A 295 21.28 -15.07 9.08
N ALA A 296 21.20 -13.94 8.38
CA ALA A 296 20.99 -12.62 8.97
C ALA A 296 19.61 -12.45 9.64
N ASN A 297 18.61 -13.23 9.20
CA ASN A 297 17.23 -13.20 9.69
C ASN A 297 16.99 -14.08 10.92
N ARG A 298 17.99 -14.90 11.30
CA ARG A 298 17.88 -15.80 12.44
C ARG A 298 17.50 -15.05 13.71
N ALA A 299 16.39 -15.45 14.32
CA ALA A 299 15.82 -14.91 15.55
C ALA A 299 15.58 -13.39 15.52
N ARG A 300 15.38 -12.80 14.33
CA ARG A 300 15.06 -11.38 14.18
C ARG A 300 13.57 -11.12 14.33
N LYS A 301 13.23 -9.88 14.70
CA LYS A 301 11.88 -9.33 14.81
C LYS A 301 11.95 -7.91 14.27
N ASN A 302 10.97 -7.50 13.49
CA ASN A 302 10.94 -6.18 12.85
C ASN A 302 9.52 -5.63 12.84
N TRP A 303 9.32 -4.44 12.25
CA TRP A 303 7.99 -3.85 12.19
C TRP A 303 7.04 -4.76 11.43
N ASN A 304 7.49 -5.33 10.32
CA ASN A 304 6.66 -6.15 9.47
C ASN A 304 6.17 -7.42 10.18
N SER A 305 6.97 -8.01 11.07
CA SER A 305 6.56 -9.20 11.81
C SER A 305 5.65 -8.92 12.98
N VAL A 306 5.66 -7.69 13.52
CA VAL A 306 4.88 -7.33 14.72
C VAL A 306 3.70 -6.43 14.38
N GLY A 307 4.00 -5.30 13.72
CA GLY A 307 3.04 -4.25 13.42
C GLY A 307 2.10 -4.55 12.27
N ASP A 308 2.53 -5.24 11.22
CA ASP A 308 1.68 -5.44 10.04
C ASP A 308 0.45 -6.31 10.31
N HIS A 309 0.45 -7.12 11.38
CA HIS A 309 -0.74 -7.84 11.82
C HIS A 309 -1.95 -6.90 11.96
N ALA A 310 -1.75 -5.73 12.58
CA ALA A 310 -2.81 -4.80 12.90
C ALA A 310 -3.53 -4.22 11.66
N PRO A 311 -2.84 -3.54 10.71
CA PRO A 311 -3.50 -2.94 9.55
C PRO A 311 -3.87 -3.95 8.46
N ALA A 312 -3.12 -5.05 8.30
CA ALA A 312 -3.30 -5.93 7.15
C ALA A 312 -4.61 -6.73 7.23
N TYR A 313 -4.88 -7.37 8.38
CA TYR A 313 -6.06 -8.22 8.53
C TYR A 313 -6.72 -8.12 9.90
N LEU A 314 -5.95 -7.92 10.98
CA LEU A 314 -6.45 -8.17 12.33
C LEU A 314 -7.52 -7.16 12.76
N ILE A 315 -7.35 -5.87 12.42
CA ILE A 315 -8.38 -4.87 12.70
C ILE A 315 -9.68 -5.18 11.93
N ASN A 316 -9.57 -5.63 10.68
CA ASN A 316 -10.71 -5.98 9.85
C ASN A 316 -11.40 -7.26 10.37
N LEU A 317 -10.63 -8.22 10.85
CA LEU A 317 -11.12 -9.46 11.45
C LEU A 317 -11.87 -9.18 12.76
N TRP A 318 -11.32 -8.32 13.63
CA TRP A 318 -11.99 -7.88 14.84
C TRP A 318 -13.28 -7.12 14.52
N LEU A 319 -13.26 -6.15 13.59
CA LEU A 319 -14.46 -5.41 13.18
C LEU A 319 -15.55 -6.33 12.60
N ALA A 320 -15.16 -7.43 11.95
CA ALA A 320 -16.09 -8.38 11.35
C ALA A 320 -16.71 -9.36 12.36
N THR A 321 -15.99 -9.69 13.43
CA THR A 321 -16.35 -10.78 14.36
C THR A 321 -16.77 -10.27 15.74
N GLY A 322 -16.19 -9.17 16.20
CA GLY A 322 -16.32 -8.65 17.56
C GLY A 322 -15.65 -9.53 18.63
N GLU A 323 -14.83 -10.51 18.24
CA GLU A 323 -14.21 -11.43 19.19
C GLU A 323 -13.03 -10.79 19.94
N GLU A 324 -13.07 -10.90 21.27
CA GLU A 324 -12.10 -10.24 22.17
C GLU A 324 -10.67 -10.72 21.97
N LYS A 325 -10.47 -12.01 21.63
CA LYS A 325 -9.15 -12.58 21.32
C LYS A 325 -8.38 -11.80 20.23
N TYR A 326 -9.09 -11.19 19.28
CA TYR A 326 -8.46 -10.37 18.23
C TYR A 326 -8.16 -8.95 18.69
N ALA A 327 -8.98 -8.40 19.59
CA ALA A 327 -8.68 -7.13 20.26
C ALA A 327 -7.45 -7.26 21.16
N ASP A 328 -7.36 -8.34 21.93
CA ASP A 328 -6.20 -8.65 22.77
C ASP A 328 -4.92 -8.76 21.93
N MET A 329 -5.00 -9.40 20.76
CA MET A 329 -3.86 -9.49 19.84
C MET A 329 -3.48 -8.11 19.27
N LEU A 330 -4.45 -7.22 18.98
CA LEU A 330 -4.17 -5.85 18.55
C LEU A 330 -3.44 -5.08 19.66
N GLU A 331 -3.97 -5.10 20.87
CA GLU A 331 -3.35 -4.46 22.04
C GLU A 331 -1.93 -4.98 22.25
N TYR A 332 -1.73 -6.30 22.22
CA TYR A 332 -0.40 -6.91 22.30
C TYR A 332 0.57 -6.40 21.22
N THR A 333 0.12 -6.26 19.97
CA THR A 333 0.98 -5.75 18.88
C THR A 333 1.35 -4.28 19.12
N PHE A 334 0.41 -3.44 19.57
CA PHE A 334 0.66 -2.03 19.85
C PHE A 334 1.53 -1.82 21.09
N ASP A 335 1.30 -2.58 22.17
CA ASP A 335 2.14 -2.54 23.38
C ASP A 335 3.58 -2.96 23.06
N THR A 336 3.75 -3.99 22.22
CA THR A 336 5.08 -4.43 21.76
C THR A 336 5.76 -3.33 20.95
N ILE A 337 5.00 -2.67 20.07
CA ILE A 337 5.50 -1.54 19.28
C ILE A 337 5.96 -0.40 20.19
N GLU A 338 5.09 0.08 21.07
CA GLU A 338 5.37 1.23 21.96
C GLU A 338 6.57 0.94 22.87
N LYS A 339 6.70 -0.29 23.34
CA LYS A 339 7.79 -0.70 24.23
C LYS A 339 9.15 -0.77 23.52
N TYR A 340 9.22 -1.27 22.29
CA TYR A 340 10.50 -1.64 21.67
C TYR A 340 10.93 -0.80 20.48
N PHE A 341 10.02 -0.20 19.70
CA PHE A 341 10.40 0.51 18.47
C PHE A 341 10.91 1.95 18.67
N PRO A 342 10.50 2.70 19.71
CA PRO A 342 11.05 4.03 19.96
C PRO A 342 12.51 4.05 20.44
N ASP A 343 13.03 2.95 21.01
CA ASP A 343 14.38 2.89 21.59
C ASP A 343 15.43 2.44 20.56
N TYR A 344 15.85 3.39 19.71
CA TYR A 344 16.90 3.18 18.70
C TYR A 344 18.30 2.90 19.29
N ASP A 345 18.52 2.97 20.60
CA ASP A 345 19.84 2.69 21.17
C ASP A 345 19.92 1.27 21.75
N HIS A 346 18.81 0.75 22.29
CA HIS A 346 18.82 -0.51 23.07
C HIS A 346 17.77 -1.54 22.64
N SER A 347 16.93 -1.26 21.65
CA SER A 347 15.90 -2.20 21.22
C SER A 347 16.50 -3.55 20.78
N PRO A 348 15.93 -4.69 21.23
CA PRO A 348 16.32 -6.01 20.73
C PRO A 348 15.76 -6.30 19.33
N PHE A 349 14.98 -5.39 18.75
CA PHE A 349 14.29 -5.55 17.47
C PHE A 349 15.08 -4.83 16.37
N VAL A 350 14.83 -5.20 15.12
CA VAL A 350 15.44 -4.54 13.96
C VAL A 350 14.99 -3.08 13.92
N GLN A 351 15.95 -2.17 13.81
CA GLN A 351 15.68 -0.74 13.72
C GLN A 351 15.49 -0.35 12.26
N GLU A 352 14.27 0.06 11.95
CA GLU A 352 13.89 0.57 10.65
C GLU A 352 13.75 2.09 10.75
N ARG A 353 14.31 2.81 9.77
CA ARG A 353 14.14 4.27 9.70
C ARG A 353 12.79 4.55 9.06
N PHE A 354 11.80 4.91 9.89
CA PHE A 354 10.50 5.40 9.43
C PHE A 354 10.52 6.90 9.15
#